data_AF-M3HGK3-F1
#
_entry.id   AF-M3HGK3-F1
#
_cell.length_a   1.000
_cell.length_b   1.000
_cell.length_c   1.000
_cell.angle_alpha   90.00
_cell.angle_beta   90.00
_cell.angle_gamma   90.00
#
_symmetry.space_group_name_H-M   'P 1'
#
loop_
_entity.id
_entity.type
_entity.pdbx_description
1 polymer ?
#
loop_
_entity_poly.entity_id
_entity_poly.type
_entity_poly.pdbx_seq_one_letter_code
_entity_poly.pdbx_strand_id
1 'polypeptide(L)'
;MGNWKNLVVVLLVSIGVGFGYHTLIHASSSKANYSIAQKPTDPPKDKPINIATHDGKTYCYSPVFSKGEGYVWIEKCGDNTAKARYDVF
;
A
#
# COMPACT_ATOMS: atom_id res chain seq x y z
N MET A 1 -35.79 54.08 0.74
CA MET A 1 -35.90 52.87 -0.11
C MET A 1 -35.10 53.04 -1.40
N GLY A 2 -33.81 53.31 -1.27
CA GLY A 2 -32.85 53.49 -2.38
C GLY A 2 -31.51 53.48 -1.68
N ASN A 3 -30.88 52.32 -1.57
CA ASN A 3 -29.72 51.98 -2.41
C ASN A 3 -29.59 50.46 -2.61
N TRP A 4 -30.61 49.67 -2.23
CA TRP A 4 -30.62 48.21 -2.36
C TRP A 4 -30.45 47.75 -3.82
N LYS A 5 -31.08 48.46 -4.77
CA LYS A 5 -30.91 48.20 -6.20
C LYS A 5 -29.45 48.34 -6.66
N ASN A 6 -28.73 49.35 -6.15
CA ASN A 6 -27.32 49.56 -6.49
C ASN A 6 -26.43 48.46 -5.90
N LEU A 7 -26.77 47.99 -4.70
CA LEU A 7 -26.05 46.90 -4.02
C LEU A 7 -26.22 45.57 -4.76
N VAL A 8 -27.42 45.29 -5.28
CA VAL A 8 -27.69 44.11 -6.12
C VAL A 8 -26.90 44.18 -7.45
N VAL A 9 -26.82 45.36 -8.08
CA VAL A 9 -26.04 45.52 -9.32
C VAL A 9 -24.54 45.30 -9.08
N VAL A 10 -23.99 45.86 -7.99
CA VAL A 10 -22.58 45.65 -7.63
C VAL A 10 -22.29 44.18 -7.36
N LEU A 11 -23.18 43.47 -6.66
CA LEU A 11 -23.04 42.05 -6.38
C LEU A 11 -23.03 41.21 -7.67
N LEU A 12 -23.94 41.50 -8.61
CA LEU A 12 -24.03 40.79 -9.89
C LEU A 12 -22.80 41.02 -10.77
N VAL A 13 -22.28 42.24 -10.82
CA VAL A 13 -21.03 42.55 -11.54
C VAL A 13 -19.84 41.83 -10.91
N SER A 14 -19.78 41.74 -9.58
CA SER A 14 -18.71 41.03 -8.85
C SER A 14 -18.71 39.52 -9.13
N ILE A 15 -19.91 38.91 -9.18
CA ILE A 15 -20.07 37.49 -9.54
C ILE A 15 -19.69 37.27 -11.01
N GLY A 16 -20.15 38.13 -11.93
CA GLY A 16 -19.86 38.01 -13.36
C GLY A 16 -18.38 38.12 -13.72
N VAL A 17 -17.62 38.93 -12.98
CA VAL A 17 -16.16 39.06 -13.17
C VAL A 17 -15.39 37.92 -12.49
N GLY A 18 -15.86 37.41 -11.35
CA GLY A 18 -15.23 36.31 -10.60
C GLY A 18 -15.26 34.96 -11.31
N PHE A 19 -16.26 34.71 -12.17
CA PHE A 19 -16.37 33.47 -12.94
C PHE A 19 -15.71 33.52 -14.33
N GLY A 20 -15.25 34.69 -14.79
CA GLY A 20 -14.62 34.85 -16.10
C GLY A 20 -13.15 34.40 -16.19
N TYR A 21 -12.51 34.16 -15.04
CA TYR A 21 -11.12 33.69 -14.96
C TYR A 21 -11.02 32.33 -14.27
N HIS A 22 -12.08 31.52 -14.30
CA HIS A 22 -11.86 30.08 -14.24
C HIS A 22 -11.18 29.71 -15.56
N THR A 23 -9.86 29.88 -15.56
CA THR A 23 -8.98 29.12 -16.42
C THR A 23 -9.46 27.69 -16.29
N LEU A 24 -10.06 27.17 -17.35
CA LEU A 24 -10.09 25.75 -17.60
C LEU A 24 -8.62 25.36 -17.76
N ILE A 25 -7.89 25.28 -16.65
CA ILE A 25 -6.76 24.39 -16.54
C ILE A 25 -7.42 23.03 -16.67
N HIS A 26 -7.65 22.63 -17.92
CA HIS A 26 -7.51 21.25 -18.29
C HIS A 26 -6.16 20.88 -17.70
N ALA A 27 -6.18 20.21 -16.55
CA ALA A 27 -5.13 19.28 -16.22
C ALA A 27 -5.15 18.29 -17.39
N SER A 28 -4.48 18.68 -18.49
CA SER A 28 -3.95 17.75 -19.44
C SER A 28 -2.91 17.02 -18.63
N SER A 29 -3.37 16.04 -17.85
CA SER A 29 -2.56 14.90 -17.51
C SER A 29 -2.11 14.43 -18.87
N SER A 30 -0.88 14.81 -19.25
CA SER A 30 -0.16 13.99 -20.19
C SER A 30 -0.29 12.61 -19.55
N LYS A 31 -1.07 11.73 -20.18
CA LYS A 31 -0.94 10.30 -19.97
C LYS A 31 0.50 10.05 -20.36
N ALA A 32 1.41 10.31 -19.44
CA ALA A 32 2.75 9.83 -19.51
C ALA A 32 2.51 8.34 -19.48
N ASN A 33 2.63 7.73 -20.67
CA ASN A 33 2.49 6.31 -20.88
C ASN A 33 3.71 5.61 -20.26
N TYR A 34 4.03 5.92 -19.00
CA TYR A 34 4.83 5.07 -18.17
C TYR A 34 3.91 3.96 -17.68
N SER A 35 3.64 2.99 -18.56
CA SER A 35 3.40 1.66 -18.02
C SER A 35 4.75 1.20 -17.47
N ILE A 36 5.04 1.54 -16.20
CA ILE A 36 6.08 0.83 -15.47
C ILE A 36 5.56 -0.60 -15.38
N ALA A 37 6.04 -1.46 -16.28
CA ALA A 37 5.71 -2.87 -16.27
C ALA A 37 6.25 -3.44 -14.95
N GLN A 38 5.38 -3.57 -13.96
CA GLN A 38 5.73 -4.22 -12.70
C GLN A 38 6.02 -5.68 -13.03
N LYS A 39 7.26 -6.11 -12.80
CA LYS A 39 7.59 -7.52 -12.85
C LYS A 39 6.74 -8.20 -11.76
N PRO A 40 5.94 -9.22 -12.11
CA PRO A 40 5.28 -10.02 -11.08
C PRO A 40 6.33 -10.61 -10.14
N THR A 41 6.01 -10.62 -8.86
CA THR A 41 6.83 -11.24 -7.84
C THR A 41 7.08 -12.71 -8.18
N ASP A 42 8.30 -13.19 -7.89
CA ASP A 42 8.63 -14.60 -8.07
C ASP A 42 7.65 -15.49 -7.25
N PRO A 43 7.35 -16.72 -7.70
CA PRO A 43 6.46 -17.60 -6.93
C PRO A 43 7.03 -17.87 -5.53
N PRO A 44 6.17 -17.94 -4.50
CA PRO A 44 6.62 -18.13 -3.12
C PRO A 44 7.36 -19.45 -2.96
N LYS A 45 8.47 -19.42 -2.23
CA LYS A 45 9.29 -20.58 -1.91
C LYS A 45 9.02 -21.01 -0.46
N ASP A 46 7.96 -21.80 -0.28
CA ASP A 46 7.56 -22.30 1.03
C ASP A 46 8.52 -23.43 1.46
N LYS A 47 9.33 -23.18 2.50
CA LYS A 47 10.31 -24.13 3.03
C LYS A 47 10.47 -24.00 4.55
N PRO A 48 10.92 -25.04 5.27
CA PRO A 48 11.26 -24.91 6.68
C PRO A 48 12.33 -23.85 6.91
N ILE A 49 12.25 -23.15 8.05
CA ILE A 49 13.32 -22.23 8.47
C ILE A 49 14.30 -23.01 9.35
N ASN A 50 15.46 -23.33 8.78
CA ASN A 50 16.52 -24.07 9.47
C ASN A 50 17.30 -23.16 10.44
N ILE A 51 17.65 -23.72 11.59
CA ILE A 51 18.52 -23.17 12.62
C ILE A 51 19.79 -24.01 12.57
N ALA A 52 20.90 -23.39 12.19
CA ALA A 52 22.22 -24.00 12.29
C ALA A 52 22.86 -23.56 13.61
N THR A 53 23.21 -24.51 14.47
CA THR A 53 23.85 -24.22 15.75
C THR A 53 25.37 -24.38 15.65
N HIS A 54 26.10 -23.74 16.57
CA HIS A 54 27.56 -23.79 16.59
C HIS A 54 28.13 -25.21 16.76
N ASP A 55 27.38 -26.11 17.40
CA ASP A 55 27.74 -27.53 17.55
C ASP A 55 27.37 -28.39 16.33
N GLY A 56 27.01 -27.77 15.20
CA GLY A 56 26.75 -28.45 13.93
C GLY A 56 25.40 -29.16 13.86
N LYS A 57 24.51 -28.94 14.82
CA LYS A 57 23.15 -29.49 14.79
C LYS A 57 22.23 -28.59 13.98
N THR A 58 21.19 -29.21 13.43
CA THR A 58 20.16 -28.51 12.66
C THR A 58 18.81 -28.71 13.33
N TYR A 59 18.14 -27.59 13.59
CA TYR A 59 16.77 -27.54 14.09
C TYR A 59 15.92 -26.69 13.16
N CYS A 60 14.61 -26.67 13.38
CA CYS A 60 13.69 -25.88 12.58
C CYS A 60 12.78 -25.05 13.49
N TYR A 61 12.47 -23.84 13.04
CA TYR A 61 11.41 -23.04 13.65
C TYR A 61 10.03 -23.55 13.22
N SER A 62 9.12 -23.67 14.18
CA SER A 62 7.76 -24.15 13.95
C SER A 62 6.76 -23.19 14.60
N PRO A 63 6.09 -22.32 13.84
CA PRO A 63 5.08 -21.41 14.40
C PRO A 63 3.85 -22.17 14.88
N VAL A 64 3.38 -21.84 16.07
CA VAL A 64 2.19 -22.44 16.70
C VAL A 64 1.27 -21.32 17.13
N PHE A 65 0.01 -21.37 16.67
CA PHE A 65 -1.02 -20.41 17.07
C PHE A 65 -2.03 -21.09 17.99
N SER A 66 -2.23 -20.54 19.18
CA SER A 66 -3.16 -21.09 20.17
C SER A 66 -3.77 -19.98 20.99
N LYS A 67 -5.09 -20.04 21.20
CA LYS A 67 -5.86 -19.07 22.03
C LYS A 67 -5.63 -17.59 21.66
N GLY A 68 -5.39 -17.29 20.39
CA GLY A 68 -5.13 -15.93 19.92
C GLY A 68 -3.69 -15.44 20.09
N GLU A 69 -2.79 -16.31 20.58
CA GLU A 69 -1.37 -16.03 20.75
C GLU A 69 -0.54 -16.80 19.71
N GLY A 70 0.60 -16.22 19.34
CA GLY A 70 1.57 -16.82 18.43
C GLY A 70 2.86 -17.18 19.15
N TYR A 71 3.27 -18.43 19.01
CA TYR A 71 4.50 -18.99 19.57
C TYR A 71 5.39 -19.48 18.44
N VAL A 72 6.70 -19.58 18.69
CA VAL A 72 7.64 -20.23 17.78
C VAL A 72 8.38 -21.30 18.55
N TRP A 73 8.18 -22.56 18.18
CA TRP A 73 8.88 -23.70 18.75
C TRP A 73 10.16 -23.99 17.98
N ILE A 74 11.12 -24.60 18.67
CA ILE A 74 12.37 -25.12 18.09
C ILE A 74 12.31 -26.62 18.20
N GLU A 75 12.25 -27.30 17.06
CA GLU A 75 12.13 -28.75 17.00
C GLU A 75 13.15 -29.37 16.03
N LYS A 76 13.31 -30.70 16.08
CA LYS A 76 14.10 -31.40 15.06
C LYS A 76 13.38 -31.29 13.73
N CYS A 77 14.10 -30.88 12.70
CA CYS A 77 13.56 -30.82 11.35
C CYS A 77 13.10 -32.22 10.89
N GLY A 78 11.96 -32.27 10.21
CA GLY A 78 11.43 -33.48 9.58
C GLY A 78 10.39 -33.12 8.52
N ASP A 79 9.76 -34.15 7.94
CA ASP A 79 8.81 -33.96 6.83
C ASP A 79 7.56 -33.18 7.25
N ASN A 80 7.20 -33.26 8.53
CA ASN A 80 6.04 -32.56 9.11
C ASN A 80 6.36 -31.16 9.63
N THR A 81 7.60 -30.68 9.46
CA THR A 81 7.98 -29.34 9.92
C THR A 81 7.19 -28.27 9.18
N ALA A 82 6.65 -27.32 9.93
CA ALA A 82 5.92 -26.19 9.38
C ALA A 82 6.79 -25.41 8.38
N LYS A 83 6.23 -25.14 7.20
CA LYS A 83 6.90 -24.37 6.15
C LYS A 83 6.56 -22.90 6.32
N ALA A 84 7.58 -22.05 6.28
CA ALA A 84 7.40 -20.61 6.23
C ALA A 84 7.53 -20.12 4.80
N ARG A 85 6.80 -19.04 4.50
CA ARG A 85 6.93 -18.33 3.24
C ARG A 85 8.04 -17.31 3.35
N TYR A 86 9.03 -17.44 2.48
CA TYR A 86 10.05 -16.41 2.31
C TYR A 86 9.49 -15.31 1.42
N ASP A 87 9.66 -14.07 1.87
CA ASP A 87 9.32 -12.93 1.03
C ASP A 87 10.21 -12.94 -0.22
N VAL A 88 9.59 -12.57 -1.33
CA VAL A 88 10.12 -12.60 -2.68
C VAL A 88 10.01 -11.16 -3.16
N PHE A 89 11.15 -10.48 -3.25
CA PHE A 89 11.23 -9.09 -3.71
C PHE A 89 11.24 -9.00 -5.24
#